data_AF-A0A0Q0XPX7-F1
#
_entry.id   AF-A0A0Q0XPX7-F1
#
_cell.length_a   1.000
_cell.length_b   1.000
_cell.length_c   1.000
_cell.angle_alpha   90.00
_cell.angle_beta   90.00
_cell.angle_gamma   90.00
#
_symmetry.space_group_name_H-M   'P 1'
#
loop_
_entity.id
_entity.type
_entity.pdbx_description
1 polymer ?
#
loop_
_entity_poly.entity_id
_entity_poly.type
_entity_poly.pdbx_seq_one_letter_code
_entity_poly.pdbx_strand_id
1 'polypeptide(L)'
;MSSRIFIKCEDAHVLSTRDQYKDLNPKERFRLNLHKSHCPGCRKFHKNNDKFSSKMKNLKWVKLSDEQKQSIKERLKEHVNN
;
A
#
# COMPACT_ATOMS: atom_id res chain seq x y z
N MET A 1 -4.88 -4.11 -29.70
CA MET A 1 -4.99 -5.53 -29.28
C MET A 1 -4.21 -5.63 -27.97
N SER A 2 -4.73 -5.89 -26.77
CA SER A 2 -5.70 -6.90 -26.36
C SER A 2 -6.40 -6.49 -25.04
N SER A 3 -7.61 -5.94 -25.18
CA SER A 3 -8.35 -5.17 -24.17
C SER A 3 -9.13 -5.97 -23.11
N ARG A 4 -8.79 -7.24 -22.83
CA ARG A 4 -9.59 -8.07 -21.88
C ARG A 4 -8.81 -8.93 -20.87
N ILE A 5 -7.48 -8.95 -20.93
CA ILE A 5 -6.61 -9.59 -19.90
C ILE A 5 -5.96 -8.51 -19.00
N PHE A 6 -5.98 -7.26 -19.44
CA PHE A 6 -5.36 -6.13 -18.78
C PHE A 6 -6.40 -5.28 -18.05
N ILE A 7 -6.30 -5.25 -16.72
CA ILE A 7 -6.91 -4.21 -15.90
C ILE A 7 -6.47 -2.82 -16.40
N LYS A 8 -7.29 -1.78 -16.20
CA LYS A 8 -6.87 -0.41 -16.56
C LYS A 8 -5.66 -0.02 -15.73
N CYS A 9 -4.83 0.89 -16.24
CA CYS A 9 -3.67 1.39 -15.48
C CYS A 9 -4.10 2.03 -14.15
N GLU A 10 -5.24 2.72 -14.11
CA GLU A 10 -5.81 3.29 -12.88
C GLU A 10 -6.16 2.21 -11.85
N ASP A 11 -6.84 1.14 -12.29
CA ASP A 11 -7.14 -0.02 -11.44
C ASP A 11 -5.85 -0.69 -10.95
N ALA A 12 -4.82 -0.77 -11.82
CA ALA A 12 -3.52 -1.32 -11.47
C ALA A 12 -2.80 -0.48 -10.41
N HIS A 13 -2.96 0.84 -10.43
CA HIS A 13 -2.41 1.73 -9.41
C HIS A 13 -3.11 1.51 -8.06
N VAL A 14 -4.45 1.42 -8.05
CA VAL A 14 -5.23 1.12 -6.83
C VAL A 14 -4.82 -0.24 -6.25
N LEU A 15 -4.77 -1.28 -7.08
CA LEU A 15 -4.34 -2.60 -6.66
C LEU A 15 -2.87 -2.62 -6.18
N SER A 16 -1.98 -1.86 -6.82
CA SER A 16 -0.58 -1.72 -6.39
C SER A 16 -0.45 -1.01 -5.03
N THR A 17 -1.36 -0.10 -4.69
CA THR A 17 -1.41 0.52 -3.36
C THR A 17 -1.98 -0.45 -2.34
N ARG A 18 -3.04 -1.20 -2.67
CA ARG A 18 -3.59 -2.25 -1.79
C ARG A 18 -2.58 -3.38 -1.52
N ASP A 19 -1.76 -3.74 -2.50
CA ASP A 19 -0.69 -4.74 -2.33
C ASP A 19 0.34 -4.30 -1.27
N GLN A 20 0.66 -3.01 -1.22
CA GLN A 20 1.58 -2.43 -0.22
C GLN A 20 1.09 -2.68 1.22
N TYR A 21 -0.23 -2.73 1.43
CA TYR A 21 -0.86 -3.03 2.72
C TYR A 21 -1.18 -4.52 2.92
N LYS A 22 -0.78 -5.39 1.98
CA LYS A 22 -1.13 -6.83 1.95
C LYS A 22 -2.65 -7.09 1.92
N ASP A 23 -3.41 -6.17 1.34
CA ASP A 23 -4.88 -6.21 1.28
C ASP A 23 -5.39 -6.72 -0.10
N LEU A 24 -4.63 -7.61 -0.74
CA LEU A 24 -4.99 -8.17 -2.03
C LEU A 24 -5.44 -9.61 -1.93
N ASN A 25 -6.53 -9.92 -2.63
CA ASN A 25 -6.94 -11.29 -2.86
C ASN A 25 -5.97 -11.97 -3.84
N PRO A 26 -5.76 -13.31 -3.75
CA PRO A 26 -4.86 -14.03 -4.65
C PRO A 26 -5.16 -13.83 -6.14
N LYS A 27 -6.45 -13.74 -6.51
CA LYS A 27 -6.89 -13.48 -7.88
C LYS A 27 -6.50 -12.07 -8.37
N GLU A 28 -6.63 -11.06 -7.51
CA GLU A 28 -6.25 -9.67 -7.81
C GLU A 28 -4.73 -9.55 -7.97
N ARG A 29 -3.97 -10.21 -7.09
CA ARG A 29 -2.51 -10.29 -7.17
C ARG A 29 -2.02 -10.91 -8.47
N PHE A 30 -2.64 -11.99 -8.94
CA PHE A 30 -2.28 -12.62 -10.22
C PHE A 30 -2.52 -11.67 -11.41
N ARG A 31 -3.68 -11.04 -11.47
CA ARG A 31 -4.02 -10.05 -12.52
C ARG A 31 -3.06 -8.86 -12.51
N LEU A 32 -2.74 -8.37 -11.32
CA LEU A 32 -1.81 -7.26 -11.13
C LEU A 32 -0.39 -7.63 -11.60
N ASN A 33 0.08 -8.85 -11.33
CA ASN A 33 1.39 -9.32 -11.79
C ASN A 33 1.47 -9.45 -13.31
N LEU A 34 0.41 -9.94 -13.96
CA LEU A 34 0.31 -9.96 -15.43
C LEU A 34 0.30 -8.54 -16.02
N HIS A 35 -0.38 -7.59 -15.37
CA HIS A 35 -0.38 -6.21 -15.85
C HIS A 35 1.00 -5.54 -15.72
N LYS A 36 1.72 -5.76 -14.60
CA LYS A 36 3.08 -5.24 -14.38
C LYS A 36 4.11 -5.81 -15.36
N SER A 37 3.94 -7.02 -15.87
CA SER A 37 4.90 -7.60 -16.82
C SER A 37 4.81 -6.94 -18.20
N HIS A 38 3.62 -6.51 -18.62
CA HIS A 38 3.39 -5.91 -19.94
C HIS A 38 3.44 -4.37 -19.93
N CYS A 39 3.01 -3.72 -18.85
CA CYS A 39 2.95 -2.26 -18.77
C CYS A 39 4.17 -1.70 -17.99
N PRO A 40 5.16 -1.10 -18.69
CA PRO A 40 6.36 -0.58 -18.03
C PRO A 40 6.08 0.57 -17.06
N GLY A 41 5.05 1.38 -17.32
CA GLY A 41 4.60 2.46 -16.43
C GLY A 41 4.14 1.92 -15.08
N CYS A 42 3.21 0.96 -15.09
CA CYS A 42 2.73 0.30 -13.88
C CYS A 42 3.81 -0.52 -13.17
N ARG A 43 4.75 -1.11 -13.92
CA ARG A 43 5.94 -1.78 -13.36
C ARG A 43 6.80 -0.81 -12.54
N LYS A 44 7.06 0.38 -13.09
CA LYS A 44 7.83 1.43 -12.41
C LYS A 44 7.08 1.96 -11.19
N PHE A 45 5.78 2.20 -11.31
CA PHE A 45 4.94 2.62 -10.19
C PHE A 45 4.99 1.63 -9.04
N HIS A 46 4.78 0.33 -9.32
CA HIS A 46 4.85 -0.71 -8.30
C HIS A 46 6.24 -0.79 -7.64
N LYS A 47 7.32 -0.77 -8.42
CA LYS A 47 8.69 -0.80 -7.88
C LYS A 47 8.97 0.41 -6.98
N ASN A 48 8.46 1.58 -7.33
CA ASN A 48 8.57 2.78 -6.49
C ASN A 48 7.77 2.61 -5.19
N ASN A 49 6.56 2.05 -5.26
CA ASN A 49 5.72 1.82 -4.09
C ASN A 49 6.32 0.78 -3.12
N ASP A 50 6.92 -0.29 -3.66
CA ASP A 50 7.67 -1.28 -2.87
C ASP A 50 8.87 -0.64 -2.16
N LYS A 51 9.61 0.22 -2.87
CA LYS A 51 10.77 0.94 -2.32
C LYS A 51 10.34 1.89 -1.21
N PHE A 52 9.23 2.61 -1.40
CA PHE A 52 8.65 3.46 -0.36
C PHE A 52 8.27 2.66 0.88
N SER A 53 7.52 1.57 0.70
CA SER A 53 7.11 0.68 1.80
C SER A 53 8.30 0.12 2.57
N SER A 54 9.34 -0.30 1.86
CA SER A 54 10.56 -0.85 2.45
C SER A 54 11.33 0.21 3.21
N LYS A 55 11.48 1.43 2.66
CA LYS A 55 12.08 2.56 3.37
C LYS A 55 11.30 2.88 4.65
N MET A 56 9.98 2.96 4.58
CA MET A 56 9.14 3.24 5.74
C MET A 56 9.28 2.17 6.83
N LYS A 57 9.38 0.88 6.45
CA LYS A 57 9.64 -0.22 7.39
C LYS A 57 11.03 -0.14 8.03
N ASN A 58 12.02 0.39 7.32
CA ASN A 58 13.40 0.55 7.81
C ASN A 58 13.57 1.76 8.72
N LEU A 59 12.67 2.75 8.66
CA LEU A 59 12.61 3.89 9.60
C LEU A 59 12.04 3.48 10.97
N LYS A 60 12.45 2.32 11.50
CA LYS A 60 12.01 1.79 12.80
C LYS A 60 12.28 2.74 13.98
N TRP A 61 13.20 3.69 13.81
CA TRP A 61 13.53 4.71 14.81
C TRP A 61 12.50 5.85 14.90
N VAL A 62 11.58 5.98 13.94
CA VAL A 62 10.46 6.97 13.95
C VAL A 62 9.15 6.30 14.40
N LYS A 63 9.23 5.15 15.07
CA LYS A 63 8.03 4.48 15.60
C LYS A 63 7.76 5.01 17.00
N LEU A 64 6.55 5.53 17.22
CA LEU A 64 6.05 5.80 18.56
C LEU A 64 6.13 4.52 19.40
N SER A 65 6.65 4.64 20.63
CA SER A 65 6.57 3.56 21.61
C SER A 65 5.10 3.24 21.91
N ASP A 66 4.83 2.04 22.41
CA ASP A 66 3.45 1.68 22.74
C ASP A 66 2.90 2.55 23.88
N GLU A 67 3.75 3.01 24.79
CA GLU A 67 3.44 4.01 25.82
C GLU A 67 3.04 5.36 25.21
N GLN A 68 3.79 5.86 24.22
CA GLN A 68 3.46 7.10 23.53
C GLN A 68 2.13 7.00 22.79
N LYS A 69 1.83 5.85 22.18
CA LYS A 69 0.53 5.61 21.53
C LYS A 69 -0.61 5.55 22.56
N GLN A 70 -0.38 4.93 23.70
CA GLN A 70 -1.35 4.84 24.79
C GLN A 70 -1.69 6.25 25.30
N SER A 71 -0.68 7.06 25.60
CA SER A 71 -0.83 8.43 26.07
C SER A 71 -1.60 9.31 25.07
N ILE A 72 -1.31 9.19 23.77
CA ILE A 72 -2.05 9.93 22.73
C ILE A 72 -3.53 9.48 22.69
N LYS A 73 -3.81 8.17 22.82
CA LYS A 73 -5.19 7.66 22.83
C LYS A 73 -5.99 8.14 24.04
N GLU A 74 -5.36 8.18 25.21
CA GLU A 74 -5.99 8.67 26.44
C GLU A 74 -6.34 10.16 26.31
N ARG A 75 -5.39 10.98 25.87
CA ARG A 75 -5.63 12.41 25.59
C ARG A 75 -6.73 12.64 24.57
N LEU A 76 -6.78 11.85 23.50
CA LEU A 76 -7.85 11.94 22.51
C LEU A 76 -9.22 11.59 23.11
N LYS A 77 -9.31 10.58 23.98
CA LYS A 77 -10.57 10.22 24.66
C LYS A 77 -11.05 11.32 25.60
N GLU A 78 -10.13 11.96 26.33
CA GLU A 78 -10.45 13.07 27.24
C GLU A 78 -11.04 14.29 26.51
N HIS A 79 -10.58 14.55 25.28
CA HIS A 79 -11.05 15.69 24.48
C HIS A 79 -12.23 15.37 23.55
N VAL A 80 -12.51 14.11 23.26
CA VAL A 80 -13.68 13.70 22.44
C VAL A 80 -14.93 13.47 23.29
N ASN A 81 -14.76 13.15 24.58
CA ASN A 81 -15.88 12.97 25.53
C ASN A 81 -16.18 14.22 26.37
N ASN A 82 -15.53 15.35 26.09
CA ASN A 82 -15.90 16.70 26.55
C ASN A 82 -16.56 17.46 25.40
#